data_AF-A0A2N2BZV6-F1
#
_entry.id   AF-A0A2N2BZV6-F1
#
_cell.length_a   1.000
_cell.length_b   1.000
_cell.length_c   1.000
_cell.angle_alpha   90.00
_cell.angle_beta   90.00
_cell.angle_gamma   90.00
#
_symmetry.space_group_name_H-M   'P 1'
#
loop_
_entity.id
_entity.type
_entity.pdbx_description
1 polymer ?
#
loop_
_entity_poly.entity_id
_entity_poly.type
_entity_poly.pdbx_seq_one_letter_code
_entity_poly.pdbx_strand_id
1 'polypeptide(L)'
;TYNGINQRPFVKTKGFVINAYTKWRSAATELMRLVYSKDGFQAMVTGTSYAPSLVDGSNLVPTLTAGGIQEQMMSAFVYNYPEPALLLPNNKARKSMDSAYYPFISNTERAIWDGTKTITEAVAELIELSNAAIEADNK
;
A
#
# COMPACT_ATOMS: atom_id res chain seq x y z
N THR A 1 7.14 -19.57 2.19
CA THR A 1 6.38 -19.61 3.46
C THR A 1 7.35 -19.59 4.61
N TYR A 2 7.01 -18.96 5.73
CA TYR A 2 7.77 -19.08 6.99
C TYR A 2 6.87 -19.80 7.99
N ASN A 3 7.30 -20.94 8.51
CA ASN A 3 6.50 -21.80 9.40
C ASN A 3 5.10 -22.13 8.86
N GLY A 4 4.98 -22.44 7.56
CA GLY A 4 3.69 -22.75 6.93
C GLY A 4 2.81 -21.53 6.62
N ILE A 5 3.21 -20.32 7.01
CA ILE A 5 2.50 -19.08 6.70
C ILE A 5 3.00 -18.52 5.37
N ASN A 6 2.09 -18.28 4.44
CA ASN A 6 2.37 -17.54 3.22
C ASN A 6 2.68 -16.09 3.59
N GLN A 7 3.94 -15.70 3.40
CA GLN A 7 4.37 -14.32 3.54
C GLN A 7 3.68 -13.52 2.43
N ARG A 8 2.88 -12.53 2.81
CA ARG A 8 2.14 -11.69 1.87
C ARG A 8 2.81 -10.31 1.85
N PRO A 9 3.61 -9.98 0.83
CA PRO A 9 4.20 -8.65 0.74
C PRO A 9 3.09 -7.59 0.67
N PHE A 10 3.37 -6.41 1.21
CA PHE A 10 2.43 -5.30 1.12
C PHE A 10 2.27 -4.81 -0.32
N VAL A 11 1.04 -4.50 -0.70
CA VAL A 11 0.76 -3.74 -1.93
C VAL A 11 0.19 -2.38 -1.57
N LYS A 12 0.79 -1.33 -2.13
CA LYS A 12 0.37 0.05 -1.92
C LYS A 12 -0.61 0.49 -3.00
N THR A 13 -1.79 0.94 -2.56
CA THR A 13 -2.71 1.65 -3.43
C THR A 13 -2.36 3.13 -3.46
N LYS A 14 -2.25 3.70 -4.66
CA LYS A 14 -2.09 5.14 -4.87
C LYS A 14 -3.42 5.73 -5.30
N GLY A 15 -3.73 6.92 -4.80
CA GLY A 15 -4.94 7.65 -5.14
C GLY A 15 -4.65 9.14 -5.26
N PHE A 16 -5.53 9.84 -5.97
CA PHE A 16 -5.50 11.28 -6.04
C PHE A 16 -6.37 11.87 -4.93
N VAL A 17 -5.96 13.02 -4.41
CA VAL A 17 -6.72 13.79 -3.40
C VAL A 17 -6.82 15.23 -3.84
N ILE A 18 -7.97 15.86 -3.55
CA ILE A 18 -8.16 17.30 -3.76
C ILE A 18 -7.68 18.02 -2.49
N ASN A 19 -6.77 18.97 -2.64
CA ASN A 19 -6.37 19.85 -1.56
C ASN A 19 -7.58 20.66 -1.06
N ALA A 20 -7.93 20.53 0.22
CA ALA A 20 -9.07 21.21 0.84
C ALA A 20 -9.02 22.75 0.72
N TYR A 21 -7.82 23.32 0.62
CA TYR A 21 -7.59 24.77 0.55
C TYR A 21 -7.50 25.31 -0.88
N THR A 22 -7.66 24.47 -1.91
CA THR A 22 -7.65 24.97 -3.29
C THR A 22 -8.81 25.94 -3.53
N LYS A 23 -8.53 27.04 -4.24
CA LYS A 23 -9.57 27.96 -4.74
C LYS A 23 -10.30 27.41 -5.98
N TRP A 24 -9.76 26.34 -6.59
CA TRP A 24 -10.27 25.74 -7.83
C TRP A 24 -11.03 24.43 -7.58
N ARG A 25 -11.87 24.37 -6.55
CA ARG A 25 -12.52 23.12 -6.12
C ARG A 25 -13.30 22.45 -7.24
N SER A 26 -14.12 23.21 -7.98
CA SER A 26 -14.93 22.67 -9.09
C SER A 26 -14.06 22.08 -10.21
N ALA A 27 -13.00 22.78 -10.62
CA ALA A 27 -12.09 22.29 -11.66
C ALA A 27 -11.33 21.05 -11.20
N ALA A 28 -10.90 21.01 -9.93
CA ALA A 28 -10.25 19.83 -9.36
C ALA A 28 -11.19 18.62 -9.30
N THR A 29 -12.47 18.82 -8.95
CA THR A 29 -13.49 17.76 -8.97
C THR A 29 -13.73 17.24 -10.38
N GLU A 30 -13.82 18.12 -11.38
CA GLU A 30 -13.97 17.67 -12.78
C GLU A 30 -12.74 16.90 -13.27
N LEU A 31 -11.53 17.34 -12.91
CA LEU A 31 -10.32 16.58 -13.21
C LEU A 31 -10.35 15.19 -12.56
N MET A 32 -10.76 15.09 -11.29
CA MET A 32 -10.93 13.81 -10.62
C MET A 32 -11.95 12.92 -11.35
N ARG A 33 -13.08 13.48 -11.79
CA ARG A 33 -14.08 12.73 -12.56
C ARG A 33 -13.52 12.17 -13.88
N LEU A 34 -12.67 12.94 -14.56
CA LEU A 34 -12.00 12.49 -15.79
C LEU A 34 -10.97 11.40 -15.52
N VAL A 35 -10.16 11.55 -14.48
CA VAL A 35 -9.14 10.56 -14.08
C VAL A 35 -9.81 9.24 -13.66
N TYR A 36 -10.87 9.31 -12.86
CA TYR A 36 -11.65 8.15 -12.40
C TYR A 36 -12.78 7.78 -13.38
N SER A 37 -12.47 7.82 -14.68
CA SER A 37 -13.36 7.36 -15.75
C SER A 37 -12.74 6.15 -16.46
N LYS A 38 -13.53 5.44 -17.27
CA LYS A 38 -13.04 4.32 -18.08
C LYS A 38 -11.88 4.74 -18.98
N ASP A 39 -12.00 5.89 -19.65
CA ASP A 39 -10.97 6.41 -20.55
C ASP A 39 -9.74 6.88 -19.77
N GLY A 40 -9.94 7.49 -18.59
CA GLY A 40 -8.86 7.87 -17.68
C GLY A 40 -8.04 6.65 -17.23
N PHE A 41 -8.71 5.57 -16.80
CA PHE A 41 -8.03 4.32 -16.47
C PHE A 41 -7.43 3.62 -17.67
N GLN A 42 -8.06 3.69 -18.85
CA GLN A 42 -7.48 3.16 -20.08
C GLN A 42 -6.17 3.87 -20.44
N ALA A 43 -6.15 5.20 -20.34
CA ALA A 43 -4.93 5.99 -20.56
C ALA A 43 -3.84 5.62 -19.55
N MET A 44 -4.21 5.41 -18.27
CA MET A 44 -3.28 4.98 -17.23
C MET A 44 -2.63 3.62 -17.54
N VAL A 45 -3.43 2.59 -17.89
CA VAL A 45 -2.88 1.26 -18.18
C VAL A 45 -2.09 1.24 -19.49
N THR A 46 -2.42 2.12 -20.45
CA THR A 46 -1.68 2.22 -21.71
C THR A 46 -0.31 2.89 -21.51
N GLY A 47 -0.23 3.88 -20.62
CA GLY A 47 0.98 4.68 -20.42
C GLY A 47 1.87 4.27 -19.24
N THR A 48 1.42 3.34 -18.39
CA THR A 48 2.12 3.00 -17.14
C THR A 48 1.97 1.52 -16.80
N SER A 49 2.82 1.00 -15.89
CA SER A 49 2.68 -0.35 -15.33
C SER A 49 1.63 -0.47 -14.22
N TYR A 50 0.90 0.61 -13.87
CA TYR A 50 -0.08 0.58 -12.79
C TYR A 50 -1.39 -0.09 -13.24
N ALA A 51 -1.89 -1.00 -12.41
CA ALA A 51 -3.23 -1.55 -12.53
C ALA A 51 -4.21 -0.78 -11.63
N PRO A 52 -5.41 -0.43 -12.12
CA PRO A 52 -6.42 0.23 -11.28
C PRO A 52 -6.97 -0.76 -10.24
N SER A 53 -7.10 -0.28 -9.00
CA SER A 53 -7.79 -1.03 -7.93
C SER A 53 -9.27 -0.68 -7.98
N LEU A 54 -10.05 -1.51 -8.67
CA LEU A 54 -11.49 -1.35 -8.84
C LEU A 54 -12.25 -2.40 -8.02
N VAL A 55 -13.45 -2.05 -7.60
CA VAL A 55 -14.39 -3.00 -7.00
C VAL A 55 -14.83 -4.03 -8.04
N ASP A 56 -15.08 -5.26 -7.59
CA ASP A 56 -15.58 -6.33 -8.45
C ASP A 56 -16.85 -5.89 -9.20
N GLY A 57 -16.89 -6.17 -10.51
CA GLY A 57 -18.00 -5.77 -11.38
C GLY A 57 -18.04 -4.29 -11.78
N SER A 58 -17.00 -3.50 -11.48
CA SER A 58 -16.93 -2.10 -11.91
C SER A 58 -17.07 -1.96 -13.44
N ASN A 59 -17.88 -1.00 -13.89
CA ASN A 59 -18.00 -0.65 -15.31
C ASN A 59 -16.84 0.22 -15.83
N LEU A 60 -15.89 0.58 -14.96
CA LEU A 60 -14.71 1.39 -15.29
C LEU A 60 -13.47 0.56 -15.60
N VAL A 61 -13.59 -0.77 -15.64
CA VAL A 61 -12.48 -1.69 -15.91
C VAL A 61 -11.89 -1.40 -17.29
N PRO A 62 -10.59 -1.06 -17.39
CA PRO A 62 -9.93 -0.86 -18.67
C PRO A 62 -9.67 -2.20 -19.34
N THR A 63 -9.45 -2.17 -20.66
CA THR A 63 -8.99 -3.33 -21.41
C THR A 63 -7.48 -3.48 -21.24
N LEU A 64 -7.05 -4.63 -20.71
CA LEU A 64 -5.64 -4.96 -20.54
C LEU A 64 -5.12 -5.70 -21.78
N THR A 65 -3.84 -5.50 -22.11
CA THR A 65 -3.14 -6.31 -23.10
C THR A 65 -2.87 -7.69 -22.50
N ALA A 66 -3.33 -8.74 -23.18
CA ALA A 66 -3.09 -10.12 -22.77
C ALA A 66 -1.58 -10.42 -22.65
N GLY A 67 -1.17 -11.01 -21.53
CA GLY A 67 0.24 -11.25 -21.17
C GLY A 67 1.04 -9.98 -20.84
N GLY A 68 0.39 -8.82 -20.82
CA GLY A 68 1.01 -7.54 -20.51
C GLY A 68 1.44 -7.41 -19.04
N ILE A 69 2.26 -6.40 -18.75
CA ILE A 69 2.82 -6.18 -17.42
C ILE A 69 1.74 -5.97 -16.35
N GLN A 70 0.61 -5.34 -16.70
CA GLN A 70 -0.50 -5.08 -15.77
C GLN A 70 -1.21 -6.38 -15.40
N GLU A 71 -1.44 -7.29 -16.35
CA GLU A 71 -2.05 -8.60 -16.06
C GLU A 71 -1.12 -9.45 -15.18
N GLN A 72 0.19 -9.45 -15.48
CA GLN A 72 1.19 -10.09 -14.63
C GLN A 72 1.21 -9.51 -13.21
N MET A 73 1.25 -8.18 -13.06
CA MET A 73 1.22 -7.50 -11.76
C MET A 73 -0.08 -7.79 -10.99
N MET A 74 -1.24 -7.78 -11.67
CA MET A 74 -2.53 -8.10 -11.04
C MET A 74 -2.59 -9.54 -10.54
N SER A 75 -2.03 -10.50 -11.28
CA SER A 75 -1.93 -11.89 -10.82
C SER A 75 -1.07 -12.03 -9.55
N ALA A 76 -0.03 -11.20 -9.41
CA ALA A 76 0.81 -11.17 -8.22
C ALA A 76 0.06 -10.60 -7.01
N PHE A 77 -0.80 -9.58 -7.21
CA PHE A 77 -1.54 -8.91 -6.13
C PHE A 77 -2.47 -9.82 -5.34
N VAL A 78 -2.90 -10.97 -5.88
CA VAL A 78 -3.67 -11.99 -5.15
C VAL A 78 -2.89 -12.55 -3.95
N TYR A 79 -1.56 -12.52 -4.01
CA TYR A 79 -0.66 -12.98 -2.95
C TYR A 79 -0.19 -11.86 -2.02
N ASN A 80 -0.60 -10.61 -2.27
CA ASN A 80 -0.22 -9.46 -1.46
C ASN A 80 -1.26 -9.15 -0.36
N TYR A 81 -0.81 -8.44 0.67
CA TYR A 81 -1.71 -7.81 1.64
C TYR A 81 -1.94 -6.35 1.23
N PRO A 82 -3.18 -5.91 0.97
CA PRO A 82 -3.45 -4.52 0.62
C PRO A 82 -3.16 -3.61 1.81
N GLU A 83 -2.24 -2.65 1.64
CA GLU A 83 -2.08 -1.59 2.63
C GLU A 83 -3.38 -0.79 2.71
N PRO A 84 -3.89 -0.52 3.92
CA PRO A 84 -5.08 0.30 4.04
C PRO A 84 -4.87 1.71 3.43
N ALA A 85 -5.69 2.07 2.45
CA ALA A 85 -5.65 3.37 1.81
C ALA A 85 -6.54 4.38 2.56
N LEU A 86 -6.09 5.63 2.67
CA LEU A 86 -6.88 6.78 3.16
C LEU A 86 -7.59 6.52 4.50
N LEU A 87 -6.84 6.04 5.49
CA LEU A 87 -7.37 5.87 6.82
C LEU A 87 -7.36 7.18 7.62
N LEU A 88 -8.43 7.41 8.37
CA LEU A 88 -8.44 8.45 9.41
C LEU A 88 -7.31 8.18 10.42
N PRO A 89 -6.73 9.22 11.05
CA PRO A 89 -5.62 9.08 11.99
C PRO A 89 -5.82 8.05 13.12
N ASN A 90 -7.08 7.77 13.48
CA ASN A 90 -7.44 6.81 14.55
C ASN A 90 -7.71 5.38 14.07
N ASN A 91 -7.29 5.00 12.87
CA ASN A 91 -7.47 3.62 12.42
C ASN A 91 -6.39 2.68 12.97
N LYS A 92 -6.82 1.62 13.67
CA LYS A 92 -5.93 0.63 14.29
C LYS A 92 -4.97 -0.06 13.32
N ALA A 93 -5.41 -0.38 12.10
CA ALA A 93 -4.56 -1.00 11.08
C ALA A 93 -3.47 -0.05 10.56
N ARG A 94 -3.77 1.25 10.45
CA ARG A 94 -2.76 2.27 10.11
C ARG A 94 -1.75 2.42 11.24
N LYS A 95 -2.24 2.56 12.48
CA LYS A 95 -1.38 2.67 13.67
C LYS A 95 -0.43 1.49 13.78
N SER A 96 -0.90 0.25 13.60
CA SER A 96 -0.02 -0.92 13.62
C SER A 96 1.07 -0.87 12.54
N MET A 97 0.78 -0.38 11.33
CA MET A 97 1.79 -0.25 10.28
C MET A 97 2.80 0.87 10.54
N ASP A 98 2.33 2.04 10.97
CA ASP A 98 3.19 3.20 11.27
C ASP A 98 4.05 2.93 12.53
N SER A 99 3.53 2.15 13.50
CA SER A 99 4.25 1.79 14.73
C SER A 99 5.23 0.63 14.55
N ALA A 100 4.91 -0.37 13.72
CA ALA A 100 5.68 -1.62 13.67
C ALA A 100 6.54 -1.81 12.42
N TYR A 101 6.15 -1.20 11.29
CA TYR A 101 6.74 -1.58 9.99
C TYR A 101 7.74 -0.56 9.45
N TYR A 102 7.42 0.74 9.44
CA TYR A 102 8.27 1.72 8.78
C TYR A 102 9.47 2.26 9.59
N PRO A 103 9.40 2.46 10.91
CA PRO A 103 10.49 3.10 11.65
C PRO A 103 11.69 2.18 11.90
N PHE A 104 11.45 0.87 12.03
CA PHE A 104 12.41 -0.05 12.63
C PHE A 104 12.93 -1.11 11.66
N ILE A 105 12.11 -1.51 10.67
CA ILE A 105 12.39 -2.69 9.85
C ILE A 105 13.70 -2.56 9.06
N SER A 106 14.04 -1.37 8.54
CA SER A 106 15.26 -1.21 7.73
C SER A 106 16.55 -1.41 8.53
N ASN A 107 16.56 -1.02 9.82
CA ASN A 107 17.74 -1.20 10.67
C ASN A 107 17.87 -2.65 11.14
N THR A 108 16.74 -3.28 11.47
CA THR A 108 16.73 -4.68 11.90
C THR A 108 17.03 -5.64 10.74
N GLU A 109 16.48 -5.40 9.55
CA GLU A 109 16.81 -6.16 8.32
C GLU A 109 18.29 -6.06 7.97
N ARG A 110 18.87 -4.84 8.05
CA ARG A 110 20.31 -4.65 7.86
C ARG A 110 21.12 -5.43 8.89
N ALA A 111 20.73 -5.42 10.15
CA ALA A 111 21.44 -6.13 11.21
C ALA A 111 21.44 -7.66 11.00
N ILE A 112 20.33 -8.22 10.49
CA ILE A 112 20.26 -9.63 10.07
C ILE A 112 21.17 -9.89 8.88
N TRP A 113 21.10 -9.03 7.85
CA TRP A 113 21.92 -9.17 6.64
C TRP A 113 23.42 -9.13 6.94
N ASP A 114 23.84 -8.22 7.82
CA ASP A 114 25.22 -8.07 8.25
C ASP A 114 25.66 -9.16 9.25
N GLY A 115 24.77 -10.08 9.63
CA GLY A 115 25.04 -11.17 10.57
C GLY A 115 25.23 -10.72 12.02
N THR A 116 24.94 -9.46 12.33
CA THR A 116 25.08 -8.88 13.68
C THR A 116 23.91 -9.20 14.60
N LYS A 117 22.79 -9.67 14.03
CA LYS A 117 21.63 -10.20 14.76
C LYS A 117 21.09 -11.46 14.08
N THR A 118 20.65 -12.41 14.88
CA THR A 118 19.82 -13.53 14.42
C THR A 118 18.39 -13.08 14.14
N ILE A 119 17.64 -13.87 13.37
CA ILE A 119 16.21 -13.63 13.09
C ILE A 119 15.42 -13.54 14.41
N THR A 120 15.73 -14.38 15.40
CA THR A 120 15.03 -14.38 16.68
C THR A 120 15.27 -13.08 17.47
N GLU A 121 16.51 -12.60 17.52
CA GLU A 121 16.85 -11.33 18.19
C GLU A 121 16.19 -10.13 17.50
N ALA A 122 16.18 -10.14 16.17
CA ALA A 122 15.52 -9.15 15.36
C ALA A 122 13.99 -9.09 15.61
N VAL A 123 13.32 -10.24 15.66
CA VAL A 123 11.88 -10.30 15.95
C VAL A 123 11.57 -9.79 17.36
N ALA A 124 12.38 -10.17 18.36
CA ALA A 124 12.21 -9.69 19.74
C ALA A 124 12.33 -8.16 19.83
N GLU A 125 13.36 -7.59 19.19
CA GLU A 125 13.55 -6.14 19.12
C GLU A 125 12.39 -5.42 18.42
N LEU A 126 11.90 -5.95 17.29
CA LEU A 126 10.77 -5.35 16.58
C LEU A 126 9.50 -5.33 17.44
N ILE A 127 9.25 -6.39 18.22
CA ILE A 127 8.13 -6.44 19.16
C ILE A 127 8.28 -5.36 20.24
N GLU A 128 9.47 -5.23 20.83
CA GLU A 128 9.78 -4.22 21.85
C GLU A 128 9.56 -2.80 21.34
N LEU A 129 10.16 -2.47 20.19
CA LEU A 129 10.05 -1.16 19.56
C LEU A 129 8.61 -0.81 19.18
N SER A 130 7.86 -1.80 18.66
CA SER A 130 6.44 -1.64 18.30
C SER A 130 5.60 -1.33 19.54
N ASN A 131 5.82 -2.05 20.65
CA ASN A 131 5.08 -1.82 21.89
C ASN A 131 5.36 -0.43 22.47
N ALA A 132 6.63 0.01 22.46
CA ALA A 132 7.00 1.34 22.93
C ALA A 132 6.35 2.45 22.11
N ALA A 133 6.32 2.30 20.77
CA ALA A 133 5.64 3.25 19.88
C ALA A 133 4.13 3.30 20.15
N ILE A 134 3.47 2.14 20.30
CA ILE A 134 2.03 2.06 20.62
C ILE A 134 1.73 2.74 21.96
N GLU A 135 2.57 2.57 22.98
CA GLU A 135 2.37 3.21 24.28
C GLU A 135 2.51 4.74 24.19
N ALA A 136 3.48 5.23 23.43
CA ALA A 136 3.67 6.66 23.20
C ALA A 136 2.48 7.30 22.47
N ASP A 137 1.95 6.61 21.45
CA ASP A 137 0.82 7.07 20.62
C ASP A 137 -0.55 7.05 21.32
N ASN A 138 -0.66 6.37 22.46
CA ASN A 138 -1.88 6.30 23.26
C ASN A 138 -1.93 7.34 24.40
N LYS A 139 -0.90 8.18 24.54
CA LYS A 139 -0.85 9.32 25.45
C LYS A 139 -1.38 10.58 24.77
#